data_AF-A0A1R3TX44-F1
#
_entry.id   AF-A0A1R3TX44-F1
#
_cell.length_a   1.000
_cell.length_b   1.000
_cell.length_c   1.000
_cell.angle_alpha   90.00
_cell.angle_beta   90.00
_cell.angle_gamma   90.00
#
_symmetry.space_group_name_H-M   'P 1'
#
loop_
_entity.id
_entity.type
_entity.pdbx_description
1 polymer ?
#
loop_
_entity_poly.entity_id
_entity_poly.type
_entity_poly.pdbx_seq_one_letter_code
_entity_poly.pdbx_strand_id
1 'polypeptide(L)'
;MTIVKSERERLQAILEFWHRIEFFIPFDVSARAESRENRMSFWLHAQSLEDDTDKARRLVIPEEKEVSGFTIFFGIFDKSETTQTTAKFCLPPEELGSYEDTERSEMEGDTCFASLDLNAAGHPLFETFAISTLPWALGQAQKGDLAALSTSAFA
;
A
#
# COMPACT_ATOMS: atom_id res chain seq x y z
N MET A 1 3.32 -42.39 4.97
CA MET A 1 2.98 -41.69 3.70
C MET A 1 1.78 -40.73 3.85
N THR A 2 1.10 -40.71 5.00
CA THR A 2 -0.14 -39.93 5.24
C THR A 2 0.10 -38.53 5.82
N ILE A 3 1.20 -38.34 6.57
CA ILE A 3 1.53 -37.08 7.29
C ILE A 3 1.89 -35.94 6.32
N VAL A 4 2.67 -36.24 5.26
CA VAL A 4 3.07 -35.25 4.24
C VAL A 4 1.85 -34.73 3.45
N LYS A 5 0.83 -35.58 3.30
CA LYS A 5 -0.39 -35.22 2.57
C LYS A 5 -1.27 -34.26 3.38
N SER A 6 -1.40 -34.49 4.69
CA SER A 6 -2.20 -33.61 5.56
C SER A 6 -1.52 -32.25 5.78
N GLU A 7 -0.19 -32.21 5.78
CA GLU A 7 0.55 -30.95 5.91
C GLU A 7 0.46 -30.09 4.64
N ARG A 8 0.49 -30.73 3.46
CA ARG A 8 0.21 -30.07 2.18
C ARG A 8 -1.21 -29.50 2.13
N GLU A 9 -2.20 -30.27 2.57
CA GLU A 9 -3.61 -29.83 2.62
C GLU A 9 -3.79 -28.65 3.58
N ARG A 10 -3.10 -28.65 4.73
CA ARG A 10 -3.11 -27.53 5.67
C ARG A 10 -2.48 -26.27 5.09
N LEU A 11 -1.31 -26.39 4.46
CA LEU A 11 -0.62 -25.27 3.82
C LEU A 11 -1.44 -24.70 2.67
N GLN A 12 -2.08 -25.57 1.89
CA GLN A 12 -2.99 -25.17 0.82
C GLN A 12 -4.20 -24.41 1.36
N ALA A 13 -4.82 -24.87 2.46
CA ALA A 13 -5.93 -24.17 3.09
C ALA A 13 -5.54 -22.79 3.67
N ILE A 14 -4.32 -22.64 4.18
CA ILE A 14 -3.79 -21.36 4.65
C ILE A 14 -3.58 -20.40 3.47
N LEU A 15 -2.95 -20.86 2.39
CA LEU A 15 -2.77 -20.07 1.17
C LEU A 15 -4.11 -19.67 0.55
N GLU A 16 -5.07 -20.60 0.51
CA GLU A 16 -6.41 -20.37 -0.03
C GLU A 16 -7.21 -19.40 0.86
N PHE A 17 -6.99 -19.41 2.17
CA PHE A 17 -7.56 -18.42 3.09
C PHE A 17 -6.97 -17.02 2.84
N TRP A 18 -5.65 -16.89 2.80
CA TRP A 18 -4.95 -15.63 2.48
C TRP A 18 -5.39 -15.07 1.12
N HIS A 19 -5.42 -15.91 0.08
CA HIS A 19 -5.87 -15.54 -1.27
C HIS A 19 -7.34 -15.11 -1.33
N ARG A 20 -8.19 -15.57 -0.41
CA ARG A 20 -9.60 -15.17 -0.32
C ARG A 20 -9.83 -13.89 0.50
N ILE A 21 -8.88 -13.50 1.34
CA ILE A 21 -8.96 -12.26 2.13
C ILE A 21 -8.12 -11.12 1.55
N GLU A 22 -7.19 -11.40 0.65
CA GLU A 22 -6.31 -10.40 0.04
C GLU A 22 -6.63 -10.19 -1.45
N PHE A 23 -7.21 -9.04 -1.75
CA PHE A 23 -6.77 -8.33 -2.95
C PHE A 23 -5.49 -7.59 -2.56
N PHE A 24 -4.32 -8.20 -2.77
CA PHE A 24 -3.05 -7.46 -2.78
C PHE A 24 -2.95 -6.64 -4.06
N ILE A 25 -3.88 -5.71 -4.26
CA ILE A 25 -3.61 -4.59 -5.15
C ILE A 25 -3.00 -3.54 -4.23
N PRO A 26 -1.69 -3.27 -4.33
CA PRO A 26 -1.08 -2.21 -3.53
C PRO A 26 -1.91 -0.95 -3.71
N PHE A 27 -2.31 -0.34 -2.59
CA PHE A 27 -3.18 0.83 -2.63
C PHE A 27 -2.55 1.88 -3.54
N ASP A 28 -3.30 2.29 -4.57
CA ASP A 28 -2.79 3.21 -5.58
C ASP A 28 -3.00 4.65 -5.14
N VAL A 29 -1.98 5.19 -4.48
CA VAL A 29 -1.97 6.59 -4.05
C VAL A 29 -1.97 7.50 -5.26
N SER A 30 -1.26 7.16 -6.34
CA SER A 30 -1.16 8.00 -7.53
C SER A 30 -2.53 8.20 -8.19
N ALA A 31 -3.32 7.13 -8.35
CA ALA A 31 -4.69 7.21 -8.86
C ALA A 31 -5.62 7.99 -7.92
N ARG A 32 -5.37 7.93 -6.60
CA ARG A 32 -6.15 8.67 -5.61
C ARG A 32 -5.76 10.15 -5.52
N ALA A 33 -4.49 10.46 -5.75
CA ALA A 33 -3.89 11.78 -5.72
C ALA A 33 -3.95 12.50 -7.08
N GLU A 34 -4.41 11.84 -8.13
CA GLU A 34 -4.64 12.46 -9.43
C GLU A 34 -5.58 13.68 -9.30
N SER A 35 -5.12 14.82 -9.83
CA SER A 35 -5.89 16.06 -9.82
C SER A 35 -7.14 15.91 -10.67
N ARG A 36 -8.30 16.26 -10.10
CA ARG A 36 -9.61 16.20 -10.78
C ARG A 36 -10.39 17.46 -10.43
N GLU A 37 -11.43 17.76 -11.18
CA GLU A 37 -12.25 18.97 -10.99
C GLU A 37 -12.71 19.21 -9.53
N ASN A 38 -12.91 18.14 -8.77
CA ASN A 38 -13.36 18.17 -7.37
C ASN A 38 -12.33 17.57 -6.40
N ARG A 39 -11.06 17.47 -6.79
CA ARG A 39 -9.99 16.92 -5.94
C ARG A 39 -8.68 17.64 -6.18
N MET A 40 -8.05 18.05 -5.09
CA MET A 40 -6.72 18.63 -5.08
C MET A 40 -5.80 17.81 -4.18
N SER A 41 -4.53 17.74 -4.57
CA SER A 41 -3.54 16.91 -3.90
C SER A 41 -2.29 17.74 -3.64
N PHE A 42 -1.69 17.54 -2.47
CA PHE A 42 -0.48 18.22 -2.05
C PHE A 42 0.52 17.18 -1.57
N TRP A 43 1.74 17.27 -2.08
CA TRP A 43 2.84 16.43 -1.63
C TRP A 43 3.55 17.13 -0.49
N LEU A 44 3.69 16.44 0.63
CA LEU A 44 4.34 16.92 1.84
C LEU A 44 5.62 16.13 2.05
N HIS A 45 6.78 16.79 1.89
CA HIS A 45 8.06 16.13 2.07
C HIS A 45 8.66 16.54 3.41
N ALA A 46 9.31 15.60 4.10
CA ALA A 46 9.91 15.86 5.40
C ALA A 46 10.94 17.01 5.38
N GLN A 47 11.67 17.18 4.28
CA GLN A 47 12.70 18.22 4.13
C GLN A 47 12.13 19.62 3.85
N SER A 48 10.91 19.71 3.32
CA SER A 48 10.24 20.95 2.91
C SER A 48 8.86 21.10 3.54
N LEU A 49 8.65 20.45 4.70
CA LEU A 49 7.32 20.27 5.27
C LEU A 49 6.62 21.60 5.57
N GLU A 50 7.36 22.59 6.07
CA GLU A 50 6.82 23.93 6.35
C GLU A 50 6.32 24.58 5.06
N ASP A 51 7.16 24.65 4.03
CA ASP A 51 6.82 25.24 2.72
C ASP A 51 5.66 24.52 2.03
N ASP A 52 5.65 23.18 2.08
CA ASP A 52 4.62 22.36 1.45
C ASP A 52 3.28 22.49 2.20
N THR A 53 3.30 22.55 3.54
CA THR A 53 2.11 22.83 4.35
C THR A 53 1.54 24.20 4.05
N ASP A 54 2.42 25.17 3.84
CA ASP A 54 2.07 26.54 3.51
C ASP A 54 1.35 26.64 2.15
N LYS A 55 1.77 25.84 1.16
CA LYS A 55 1.04 25.73 -0.12
C LYS A 55 -0.36 25.13 0.10
N ALA A 56 -0.48 24.09 0.93
CA ALA A 56 -1.78 23.48 1.23
C ALA A 56 -2.73 24.43 1.96
N ARG A 57 -2.22 25.28 2.86
CA ARG A 57 -3.00 26.28 3.60
C ARG A 57 -3.49 27.44 2.75
N ARG A 58 -2.75 27.82 1.70
CA ARG A 58 -3.10 28.92 0.78
C ARG A 58 -4.12 28.52 -0.29
N LEU A 59 -4.73 27.34 -0.15
CA LEU A 59 -5.70 26.86 -1.11
C LEU A 59 -6.93 27.80 -1.17
N VAL A 60 -7.25 28.25 -2.39
CA VAL A 60 -8.48 29.01 -2.67
C VAL A 60 -9.55 28.03 -3.14
N ILE A 61 -10.64 27.94 -2.37
CA ILE A 61 -11.81 27.17 -2.74
C ILE A 61 -12.71 28.07 -3.62
N PRO A 62 -13.13 27.64 -4.82
CA PRO A 62 -14.08 28.40 -5.64
C PRO A 62 -15.37 28.73 -4.87
N GLU A 63 -15.99 29.88 -5.14
CA GLU A 63 -17.16 30.37 -4.39
C GLU A 63 -18.36 29.40 -4.43
N GLU A 64 -18.47 28.60 -5.48
CA GLU A 64 -19.56 27.64 -5.69
C GLU A 64 -19.25 26.25 -5.12
N LYS A 65 -18.10 26.07 -4.45
CA LYS A 65 -17.65 24.79 -3.90
C LYS A 65 -17.38 24.89 -2.42
N GLU A 66 -17.50 23.76 -1.74
CA GLU A 66 -17.11 23.58 -0.35
C GLU A 66 -16.16 22.40 -0.21
N VAL A 67 -15.35 22.42 0.86
CA VAL A 67 -14.50 21.28 1.20
C VAL A 67 -15.36 20.22 1.87
N SER A 68 -15.45 19.03 1.28
CA SER A 68 -16.18 17.90 1.87
C SER A 68 -15.34 17.12 2.89
N GLY A 69 -14.02 17.17 2.78
CA GLY A 69 -13.08 16.51 3.67
C GLY A 69 -11.69 16.40 3.06
N PHE A 70 -10.81 15.67 3.75
CA PHE A 70 -9.44 15.43 3.32
C PHE A 70 -9.09 13.95 3.55
N THR A 71 -8.10 13.45 2.83
CA THR A 71 -7.44 12.17 3.15
C THR A 71 -5.94 12.43 3.24
N ILE A 72 -5.32 12.00 4.33
CA ILE A 72 -3.86 12.01 4.51
C ILE A 72 -3.34 10.61 4.20
N PHE A 73 -2.32 10.51 3.36
CA PHE A 73 -1.55 9.30 3.11
C PHE A 73 -0.18 9.43 3.76
N PHE A 74 0.22 8.43 4.54
CA PHE A 74 1.48 8.41 5.29
C PHE A 74 2.48 7.44 4.67
N GLY A 75 3.77 7.81 4.71
CA GLY A 75 4.86 6.95 4.24
C GLY A 75 4.66 6.53 2.80
N ILE A 76 4.58 7.50 1.89
CA ILE A 76 4.40 7.21 0.47
C ILE A 76 5.71 6.64 -0.10
N PHE A 77 5.62 5.57 -0.88
CA PHE A 77 6.76 4.94 -1.55
C PHE A 77 6.36 4.31 -2.87
N ASP A 78 7.35 4.10 -3.73
CA ASP A 78 7.17 3.52 -5.07
C ASP A 78 6.83 2.02 -4.96
N LYS A 79 5.78 1.58 -5.65
CA LYS A 79 5.34 0.16 -5.64
C LYS A 79 6.44 -0.78 -6.14
N SER A 80 7.37 -0.35 -6.98
CA SER A 80 8.48 -1.18 -7.49
C SER A 80 9.42 -1.69 -6.40
N GLU A 81 9.46 -1.04 -5.24
CA GLU A 81 10.20 -1.54 -4.05
C GLU A 81 9.71 -2.93 -3.62
N THR A 82 8.43 -3.23 -3.87
CA THR A 82 7.85 -4.54 -3.58
C THR A 82 8.46 -5.61 -4.48
N THR A 83 8.51 -5.37 -5.80
CA THR A 83 9.08 -6.29 -6.79
C THR A 83 10.56 -6.53 -6.53
N GLN A 84 11.32 -5.47 -6.22
CA GLN A 84 12.75 -5.57 -5.90
C GLN A 84 13.00 -6.43 -4.66
N THR A 85 12.13 -6.30 -3.65
CA THR A 85 12.25 -7.06 -2.40
C THR A 85 11.87 -8.53 -2.57
N THR A 86 10.81 -8.82 -3.33
CA THR A 86 10.31 -10.19 -3.54
C THR A 86 11.11 -10.97 -4.57
N ALA A 87 11.78 -10.31 -5.52
CA ALA A 87 12.62 -10.95 -6.53
C ALA A 87 13.69 -11.89 -5.95
N LYS A 88 14.14 -11.64 -4.71
CA LYS A 88 15.11 -12.51 -3.99
C LYS A 88 14.54 -13.88 -3.59
N PHE A 89 13.22 -14.01 -3.58
CA PHE A 89 12.48 -15.20 -3.14
C PHE A 89 11.76 -15.92 -4.29
N CYS A 90 11.60 -15.26 -5.44
CA CYS A 90 11.05 -15.87 -6.64
C CYS A 90 12.13 -16.74 -7.34
N LEU A 91 11.70 -17.88 -7.90
CA LEU A 91 12.51 -18.90 -8.59
C LEU A 91 13.29 -18.34 -9.81
N PRO A 92 14.27 -19.08 -10.38
CA PRO A 92 15.21 -18.51 -11.36
C PRO A 92 14.54 -17.94 -12.62
N PRO A 93 15.22 -17.01 -13.33
CA PRO A 93 14.63 -16.09 -14.31
C PRO A 93 13.91 -16.72 -15.51
N GLU A 94 14.11 -18.02 -15.74
CA GLU A 94 13.62 -18.74 -16.93
C GLU A 94 12.10 -19.00 -16.91
N GLU A 95 11.44 -18.90 -15.76
CA GLU A 95 9.98 -19.04 -15.61
C GLU A 95 9.23 -17.70 -15.43
N LEU A 96 9.94 -16.56 -15.32
CA LEU A 96 9.33 -15.23 -15.09
C LEU A 96 8.88 -14.51 -16.37
N GLY A 97 9.48 -14.82 -17.52
CA GLY A 97 9.35 -14.03 -18.75
C GLY A 97 7.95 -13.94 -19.39
N SER A 98 6.93 -14.62 -18.86
CA SER A 98 5.53 -14.46 -19.31
C SER A 98 4.60 -13.83 -18.27
N TYR A 99 5.05 -13.67 -17.01
CA TYR A 99 4.32 -12.98 -15.94
C TYR A 99 4.63 -11.47 -15.89
N GLU A 100 5.72 -11.04 -16.53
CA GLU A 100 6.30 -9.71 -16.35
C GLU A 100 5.45 -8.53 -16.89
N ASP A 101 4.77 -8.64 -18.02
CA ASP A 101 4.20 -7.41 -18.63
C ASP A 101 2.84 -6.98 -18.05
N THR A 102 2.03 -7.91 -17.54
CA THR A 102 0.71 -7.57 -16.98
C THR A 102 0.83 -7.21 -15.50
N GLU A 103 1.62 -7.95 -14.72
CA GLU A 103 1.82 -7.63 -13.29
C GLU A 103 2.71 -6.38 -13.09
N ARG A 104 3.67 -6.08 -13.97
CA ARG A 104 4.48 -4.84 -13.84
C ARG A 104 3.67 -3.56 -14.03
N SER A 105 2.63 -3.57 -14.87
CA SER A 105 1.73 -2.43 -15.03
C SER A 105 0.96 -2.11 -13.74
N GLU A 106 0.56 -3.14 -12.98
CA GLU A 106 -0.09 -2.97 -11.68
C GLU A 106 0.87 -2.50 -10.57
N MET A 107 2.18 -2.64 -10.81
CA MET A 107 3.27 -2.22 -9.92
C MET A 107 3.87 -0.85 -10.27
N GLU A 108 3.27 -0.11 -11.19
CA GLU A 108 3.60 1.30 -11.41
C GLU A 108 2.83 2.22 -10.44
N GLY A 109 3.48 3.34 -10.09
CA GLY A 109 2.93 4.35 -9.20
C GLY A 109 3.28 4.16 -7.73
N ASP A 110 2.64 4.98 -6.89
CA ASP A 110 2.94 5.09 -5.47
C ASP A 110 1.92 4.34 -4.62
N THR A 111 2.39 3.84 -3.49
CA THR A 111 1.57 3.29 -2.42
C THR A 111 1.92 3.92 -1.07
N CYS A 112 1.17 3.61 -0.01
CA CYS A 112 1.36 4.23 1.30
C CYS A 112 1.33 3.22 2.45
N PHE A 113 1.90 3.61 3.59
CA PHE A 113 1.91 2.82 4.82
C PHE A 113 0.56 2.89 5.54
N ALA A 114 -0.08 4.05 5.52
CA ALA A 114 -1.35 4.25 6.19
C ALA A 114 -2.14 5.39 5.53
N SER A 115 -3.44 5.43 5.80
CA SER A 115 -4.33 6.53 5.43
C SER A 115 -5.26 6.93 6.57
N LEU A 116 -5.65 8.20 6.59
CA LEU A 116 -6.62 8.74 7.54
C LEU A 116 -7.50 9.78 6.85
N ASP A 117 -8.82 9.65 6.97
CA ASP A 117 -9.73 10.69 6.54
C ASP A 117 -9.90 11.75 7.63
N LEU A 118 -10.07 13.00 7.17
CA LEU A 118 -10.43 14.15 7.98
C LEU A 118 -11.75 14.70 7.47
N ASN A 119 -12.57 15.24 8.38
CA ASN A 119 -13.75 15.99 7.97
C ASN A 119 -13.39 17.37 7.37
N ALA A 120 -14.40 18.12 6.90
CA ALA A 120 -14.22 19.45 6.31
C ALA A 120 -13.48 20.47 7.21
N ALA A 121 -13.50 20.29 8.54
CA ALA A 121 -12.79 21.13 9.49
C ALA A 121 -11.34 20.66 9.75
N GLY A 122 -10.92 19.55 9.15
CA GLY A 122 -9.60 18.95 9.37
C GLY A 122 -9.51 18.09 10.63
N HIS A 123 -10.63 17.77 11.30
CA HIS A 123 -10.60 16.86 12.44
C HIS A 123 -10.48 15.40 11.97
N PRO A 124 -9.64 14.59 12.63
CA PRO A 124 -9.43 13.20 12.27
C PRO A 124 -10.65 12.33 12.54
N LEU A 125 -10.99 11.50 11.54
CA LEU A 125 -12.00 10.46 11.62
C LEU A 125 -11.29 9.14 11.92
N PHE A 126 -10.95 8.89 13.19
CA PHE A 126 -10.08 7.77 13.59
C PHE A 126 -10.63 6.38 13.19
N GLU A 127 -11.94 6.24 13.01
CA GLU A 127 -12.58 5.04 12.49
C GLU A 127 -12.20 4.70 11.04
N THR A 128 -11.69 5.68 10.29
CA THR A 128 -11.20 5.51 8.90
C THR A 128 -9.70 5.23 8.83
N PHE A 129 -9.03 5.15 9.97
CA PHE A 129 -7.59 4.91 10.00
C PHE A 129 -7.27 3.50 9.49
N ALA A 130 -6.53 3.43 8.39
CA ALA A 130 -6.12 2.18 7.77
C ALA A 130 -4.60 2.09 7.75
N ILE A 131 -4.06 0.92 8.06
CA ILE A 131 -2.63 0.61 8.01
C ILE A 131 -2.42 -0.54 7.02
N SER A 132 -1.50 -0.35 6.09
CA SER A 132 -1.05 -1.38 5.17
C SER A 132 -0.13 -2.36 5.90
N THR A 133 -0.36 -3.66 5.71
CA THR A 133 0.54 -4.73 6.18
C THR A 133 1.76 -4.89 5.28
N LEU A 134 1.75 -4.27 4.10
CA LEU A 134 2.80 -4.38 3.09
C LEU A 134 4.18 -3.94 3.60
N PRO A 135 4.37 -2.78 4.26
CA PRO A 135 5.69 -2.37 4.73
C PRO A 135 6.29 -3.34 5.75
N TRP A 136 5.47 -3.91 6.63
CA TRP A 136 5.92 -4.95 7.56
C TRP A 136 6.36 -6.20 6.79
N ALA A 137 5.56 -6.64 5.83
CA ALA A 137 5.88 -7.81 5.02
C ALA A 137 7.18 -7.63 4.23
N LEU A 138 7.40 -6.45 3.64
CA LEU A 138 8.65 -6.08 2.98
C LEU A 138 9.83 -6.11 3.96
N GLY A 139 9.67 -5.54 5.16
CA GLY A 139 10.72 -5.55 6.18
C GLY A 139 11.11 -6.97 6.63
N GLN A 140 10.14 -7.88 6.74
CA GLN A 140 10.40 -9.28 7.07
C GLN A 140 11.06 -10.03 5.91
N ALA A 141 10.59 -9.80 4.68
CA ALA A 141 11.20 -10.33 3.47
C ALA A 141 12.66 -9.85 3.33
N GLN A 142 12.97 -8.58 3.55
CA GLN A 142 14.35 -8.08 3.47
C GLN A 142 15.29 -8.74 4.49
N LYS A 143 14.78 -9.23 5.62
CA LYS A 143 15.55 -9.97 6.63
C LYS A 143 15.75 -11.45 6.30
N GLY A 144 15.18 -11.95 5.20
CA GLY A 144 15.36 -13.32 4.73
C GLY A 144 14.39 -14.35 5.32
N ASP A 145 13.39 -13.93 6.11
CA ASP A 145 12.51 -14.84 6.84
C ASP A 145 11.05 -14.67 6.40
N LEU A 146 10.70 -15.27 5.27
CA LEU A 146 9.30 -15.35 4.82
C LEU A 146 8.45 -16.22 5.76
N ALA A 147 9.04 -17.13 6.53
CA ALA A 147 8.29 -17.92 7.51
C ALA A 147 7.78 -17.05 8.67
N ALA A 148 8.40 -15.89 8.90
CA ALA A 148 7.91 -14.87 9.81
C ALA A 148 6.74 -14.03 9.27
N LEU A 149 6.31 -14.21 8.00
CA LEU A 149 5.06 -13.65 7.48
C LEU A 149 3.85 -14.46 7.98
N SER A 150 3.64 -14.44 9.30
CA SER A 150 2.55 -15.14 9.96
C SER A 150 1.69 -14.18 10.78
N THR A 151 0.43 -14.53 10.98
CA THR A 151 -0.48 -13.77 11.86
C THR A 151 0.07 -13.64 13.28
N SER A 152 0.80 -14.64 13.77
CA SER A 152 1.45 -14.60 15.09
C SER A 152 2.61 -13.61 15.18
N ALA A 153 3.21 -13.23 14.05
CA ALA A 153 4.33 -12.30 13.98
C ALA A 153 3.91 -10.85 13.64
N PHE A 154 2.64 -10.66 13.27
CA PHE A 154 2.05 -9.34 12.98
C PHE A 154 1.46 -8.64 14.25
N ALA A 155 1.58 -9.27 15.42
CA ALA A 155 0.99 -8.78 16.67
C ALA A 155 1.76 -7.60 17.30
#